data_AF-A0A2I1H7X7-F1
#
_entry.id   AF-A0A2I1H7X7-F1
#
_cell.length_a   1.000
_cell.length_b   1.000
_cell.length_c   1.000
_cell.angle_alpha   90.00
_cell.angle_beta   90.00
_cell.angle_gamma   90.00
#
_symmetry.space_group_name_H-M   'P 1'
#
loop_
_entity.id
_entity.type
_entity.pdbx_description
1 polymer ?
#
loop_
_entity_poly.entity_id
_entity_poly.type
_entity_poly.pdbx_seq_one_letter_code
_entity_poly.pdbx_strand_id
1 'polypeptide(L)'
;MDYLEWIDFDKFYSVKNINKRGAFSSIYSAIWLEGPRWNLDKEAEAWTRNGPIKVILKRLDNSQYMSQEFVNQLYRYHKCLQNGTLADYFGITKDPLHVRYEIL
;
A
#
# COMPACT_ATOMS: atom_id res chain seq x y z
N MET A 1 -8.58 7.32 7.29
CA MET A 1 -7.56 6.59 8.07
C MET A 1 -6.45 7.56 8.40
N ASP A 2 -6.16 7.79 9.68
CA ASP A 2 -5.18 8.80 10.13
C ASP A 2 -3.76 8.25 10.30
N TYR A 3 -3.51 7.02 9.83
CA TYR A 3 -2.18 6.41 9.88
C TYR A 3 -1.92 5.60 8.61
N LEU A 4 -0.65 5.51 8.25
CA LEU A 4 -0.15 4.72 7.14
C LEU A 4 0.68 3.58 7.71
N GLU A 5 0.32 2.34 7.40
CA GLU A 5 0.98 1.14 7.94
C GLU A 5 2.12 0.67 7.04
N TRP A 6 3.23 0.22 7.64
CA TRP A 6 4.21 -0.57 6.90
C TRP A 6 3.76 -2.04 6.87
N ILE A 7 3.64 -2.61 5.67
CA ILE A 7 3.14 -3.97 5.47
C ILE A 7 4.24 -4.79 4.78
N ASP A 8 4.62 -5.91 5.39
CA ASP A 8 5.60 -6.82 4.77
C ASP A 8 5.02 -7.43 3.49
N PHE A 9 5.86 -7.52 2.46
CA PHE A 9 5.41 -7.91 1.12
C PHE A 9 4.90 -9.36 1.06
N ASP A 10 5.39 -10.21 1.96
CA ASP A 10 4.96 -11.61 2.11
C ASP A 10 3.50 -11.77 2.57
N LYS A 11 2.88 -10.69 3.08
CA LYS A 11 1.45 -10.64 3.44
C LYS A 11 0.54 -10.52 2.23
N PHE A 12 1.09 -10.33 1.03
CA PHE A 12 0.35 -10.26 -0.22
C PHE A 12 0.46 -11.55 -1.02
N TYR A 13 -0.69 -12.11 -1.38
CA TYR A 13 -0.80 -13.29 -2.21
C TYR A 13 -1.32 -12.95 -3.62
N SER A 14 -0.93 -13.76 -4.61
CA SER A 14 -1.38 -13.63 -6.01
C SER A 14 -1.17 -12.20 -6.56
N VAL A 15 0.00 -11.60 -6.29
CA VAL A 15 0.37 -10.30 -6.85
C VAL A 15 0.47 -10.40 -8.37
N LYS A 16 -0.37 -9.63 -9.08
CA LYS A 16 -0.46 -9.64 -10.55
C LYS A 16 -0.47 -8.23 -11.10
N ASN A 17 0.34 -7.97 -12.12
CA ASN A 17 0.26 -6.71 -12.87
C ASN A 17 -1.05 -6.69 -13.66
N ILE A 18 -1.84 -5.62 -13.54
CA ILE A 18 -3.12 -5.50 -14.25
C ILE A 18 -2.99 -4.78 -15.60
N ASN A 19 -1.76 -4.63 -16.11
CA ASN A 19 -1.39 -3.95 -17.35
C ASN A 19 -1.94 -2.52 -17.50
N LYS A 20 -2.34 -1.90 -16.38
CA LYS A 20 -2.71 -0.49 -16.31
C LYS A 20 -1.47 0.30 -15.93
N ARG A 21 -1.00 1.12 -16.89
CA ARG A 21 0.13 2.02 -16.71
C ARG A 21 -0.40 3.44 -16.53
N GLY A 22 -0.12 4.03 -15.38
CA GLY A 22 -0.21 5.48 -15.21
C GLY A 22 1.04 6.14 -15.80
N ALA A 23 1.02 7.47 -15.97
CA ALA A 23 2.16 8.21 -16.51
C ALA A 23 3.48 7.98 -15.76
N PHE A 24 3.41 7.64 -14.46
CA PHE A 24 4.58 7.46 -13.58
C PHE A 24 4.41 6.26 -12.61
N SER A 25 3.55 5.30 -12.95
CA SER A 25 3.25 4.19 -12.04
C SER A 25 2.71 2.97 -12.77
N SER A 26 3.01 1.78 -12.23
CA SER A 26 2.38 0.52 -12.62
C SER A 26 1.39 0.08 -11.55
N ILE A 27 0.26 -0.50 -11.97
CA ILE A 27 -0.78 -0.97 -11.05
C ILE A 27 -0.79 -2.49 -11.02
N TYR A 28 -0.85 -3.03 -9.80
CA TYR A 28 -0.93 -4.44 -9.49
C TYR A 28 -2.19 -4.71 -8.66
N SER A 29 -2.70 -5.94 -8.71
CA SER A 29 -3.72 -6.44 -7.79
C SER A 29 -3.14 -7.55 -6.95
N ALA A 30 -3.51 -7.61 -5.68
CA ALA A 30 -3.12 -8.69 -4.77
C ALA A 30 -4.25 -9.03 -3.80
N ILE A 31 -4.08 -10.11 -3.07
CA ILE A 31 -4.88 -10.46 -1.90
C ILE A 31 -4.03 -10.14 -0.68
N TRP A 32 -4.46 -9.19 0.15
CA TRP A 32 -3.84 -8.95 1.45
C TRP A 32 -4.43 -9.92 2.47
N LEU A 33 -3.62 -10.87 2.94
CA LEU A 33 -4.09 -12.00 3.75
C LEU A 33 -4.62 -11.55 5.11
N GLU A 34 -3.92 -10.62 5.75
CA GLU A 34 -4.30 -10.11 7.07
C GLU A 34 -5.36 -9.00 6.97
N GLY A 35 -5.36 -8.23 5.89
CA GLY A 35 -6.27 -7.09 5.72
C GLY A 35 -5.96 -5.91 6.65
N PRO A 36 -6.75 -4.83 6.56
CA PRO A 36 -6.58 -3.65 7.39
C PRO A 36 -6.95 -3.93 8.83
N ARG A 37 -6.35 -3.19 9.76
CA ARG A 37 -6.81 -3.18 11.15
C ARG A 37 -8.22 -2.61 11.19
N TRP A 38 -9.09 -3.28 11.93
CA TRP A 38 -10.50 -2.97 12.00
C TRP A 38 -10.87 -2.43 13.38
N ASN A 39 -10.75 -3.26 14.42
CA ASN A 39 -11.12 -2.91 15.79
C ASN A 39 -10.02 -3.27 16.78
N LEU A 40 -9.89 -2.47 17.85
CA LEU A 40 -9.09 -2.85 19.00
C LEU A 40 -9.89 -3.83 19.86
N ASP A 41 -9.40 -5.05 19.98
CA ASP A 41 -9.86 -5.99 21.00
C ASP A 41 -9.32 -5.52 22.35
N LYS A 42 -10.22 -5.09 23.24
CA LYS A 42 -9.86 -4.56 24.56
C LYS A 42 -9.43 -5.65 25.53
N GLU A 43 -9.85 -6.89 25.32
CA GLU A 43 -9.53 -8.02 26.21
C GLU A 43 -8.15 -8.59 25.85
N ALA A 44 -7.87 -8.71 24.56
CA ALA A 44 -6.57 -9.15 24.07
C ALA A 44 -5.52 -8.02 23.95
N GLU A 45 -5.93 -6.77 24.19
CA GLU A 45 -5.13 -5.55 23.96
C GLU A 45 -4.48 -5.50 22.56
N ALA A 46 -5.18 -6.05 21.55
CA ALA A 46 -4.64 -6.27 20.21
C ALA A 46 -5.59 -5.77 19.12
N TRP A 47 -5.03 -5.29 18.00
CA TRP A 47 -5.82 -4.92 16.84
C TRP A 47 -6.26 -6.16 16.07
N THR A 48 -7.58 -6.31 15.90
CA THR A 48 -8.16 -7.28 14.97
C THR A 48 -8.03 -6.78 13.54
N ARG A 49 -7.83 -7.69 12.60
CA ARG A 49 -7.67 -7.38 11.17
C ARG A 49 -8.75 -8.09 10.37
N ASN A 50 -9.25 -7.43 9.32
CA ASN A 50 -10.35 -7.93 8.50
C ASN A 50 -9.82 -8.37 7.12
N GLY A 51 -9.11 -9.49 7.10
CA GLY A 51 -8.62 -10.14 5.88
C GLY A 51 -9.20 -11.55 5.71
N PRO A 52 -8.99 -12.19 4.56
CA PRO A 52 -8.26 -11.70 3.39
C PRO A 52 -9.10 -10.77 2.52
N ILE A 53 -8.50 -9.70 1.97
CA ILE A 53 -9.19 -8.76 1.07
C ILE A 53 -8.42 -8.54 -0.23
N LYS A 54 -9.14 -8.22 -1.31
CA LYS A 54 -8.53 -7.81 -2.58
C LYS A 54 -8.13 -6.35 -2.52
N VAL A 55 -6.90 -6.07 -2.89
CA VAL A 55 -6.27 -4.74 -2.81
C VAL A 55 -5.56 -4.38 -4.11
N ILE A 56 -5.33 -3.08 -4.28
CA ILE A 56 -4.57 -2.54 -5.40
C ILE A 56 -3.21 -2.08 -4.87
N LEU A 57 -2.15 -2.57 -5.49
CA LEU A 57 -0.78 -2.15 -5.21
C LEU A 57 -0.34 -1.19 -6.32
N LYS A 58 -0.08 0.06 -5.97
CA LYS A 58 0.45 1.05 -6.89
C LYS A 58 1.95 1.18 -6.72
N ARG A 59 2.70 0.70 -7.72
CA ARG A 59 4.15 0.81 -7.80
C ARG A 59 4.52 2.10 -8.51
N LEU A 60 5.20 3.01 -7.82
CA LEU A 60 5.72 4.24 -8.44
C LEU A 60 7.01 3.95 -9.21
N ASP A 61 7.22 4.63 -10.33
CA ASP A 61 8.47 4.55 -11.07
C ASP A 61 9.64 5.12 -10.24
N ASN A 62 10.87 4.69 -10.52
CA ASN A 62 12.09 5.08 -9.79
C ASN A 62 12.09 4.80 -8.27
N SER A 63 11.15 4.00 -7.77
CA SER A 63 11.07 3.54 -6.37
C SER A 63 12.13 2.50 -5.97
N GLN A 64 13.15 2.30 -6.80
CA GLN A 64 14.25 1.34 -6.53
C GLN A 64 15.12 1.80 -5.35
N TYR A 65 15.21 3.12 -5.19
CA TYR A 65 15.91 3.78 -4.09
C TYR A 65 14.94 4.75 -3.43
N MET A 66 15.07 4.92 -2.11
CA MET A 66 14.38 5.98 -1.38
C MET A 66 15.00 7.33 -1.72
N SER A 67 14.76 7.77 -2.96
CA SER A 67 15.24 9.04 -3.49
C SER A 67 14.36 10.18 -2.97
N GLN A 68 14.90 11.40 -2.97
CA GLN A 68 14.13 12.59 -2.66
C GLN A 68 12.92 12.74 -3.60
N GLU A 69 13.05 12.32 -4.85
CA GLU A 69 11.96 12.33 -5.83
C GLU A 69 10.82 11.39 -5.42
N PHE A 70 11.13 10.17 -4.98
CA PHE A 70 10.15 9.23 -4.45
C PHE A 70 9.44 9.78 -3.22
N VAL A 71 10.19 10.34 -2.26
CA VAL A 71 9.63 10.96 -1.05
C VAL A 71 8.71 12.14 -1.41
N ASN A 72 9.14 12.99 -2.35
CA ASN A 72 8.33 14.12 -2.83
C ASN A 72 7.05 13.64 -3.53
N GLN A 73 7.12 12.56 -4.33
CA GLN A 73 5.95 11.95 -4.94
C GLN A 73 5.01 11.38 -3.88
N LEU A 74 5.51 10.64 -2.90
CA LEU A 74 4.73 10.09 -1.80
C LEU A 74 4.02 11.21 -1.02
N TYR A 75 4.72 12.30 -0.73
CA TYR A 75 4.15 13.47 -0.05
C TYR A 75 3.06 14.16 -0.88
N ARG A 76 3.29 14.32 -2.20
CA ARG A 76 2.28 14.86 -3.12
C ARG A 76 1.05 13.96 -3.19
N TYR A 77 1.26 12.64 -3.27
CA TYR A 77 0.18 11.67 -3.20
C TYR A 77 -0.60 11.87 -1.89
N HIS A 78 0.05 11.77 -0.73
CA HIS A 78 -0.57 11.96 0.57
C HIS A 78 -1.38 13.26 0.69
N LYS A 79 -0.84 14.40 0.20
CA LYS A 79 -1.57 15.67 0.15
C LYS A 79 -2.82 15.63 -0.72
N CYS A 80 -2.76 15.00 -1.90
CA CYS A 80 -3.94 14.81 -2.74
C CYS A 80 -5.01 13.94 -2.06
N LEU A 81 -4.60 12.99 -1.22
CA LEU A 81 -5.51 12.08 -0.50
C LEU A 81 -6.31 12.80 0.60
N GLN A 82 -5.68 13.74 1.30
CA GLN A 82 -6.36 14.53 2.33
C GLN A 82 -7.46 15.46 1.78
N ASN A 83 -7.46 15.73 0.47
CA ASN A 83 -8.48 16.56 -0.18
C ASN A 83 -9.74 15.79 -0.61
N GLY A 84 -9.86 14.50 -0.29
CA GLY A 84 -11.11 13.74 -0.30
C GLY A 84 -11.64 13.38 -1.70
N THR A 85 -11.44 12.13 -2.13
CA THR A 85 -12.27 11.39 -3.13
C THR A 85 -11.65 10.05 -3.60
N LEU A 86 -10.43 9.70 -3.20
CA LEU A 86 -9.77 8.45 -3.64
C LEU A 86 -9.83 7.36 -2.56
N ALA A 87 -9.89 6.11 -3.04
CA ALA A 87 -10.00 4.85 -2.28
C ALA A 87 -9.15 4.83 -0.99
N ASP A 88 -9.63 4.11 0.03
CA ASP A 88 -8.91 3.96 1.30
C ASP A 88 -7.49 3.43 1.06
N TYR A 89 -6.50 4.18 1.59
CA TYR A 89 -5.10 3.80 1.58
C TYR A 89 -4.75 3.15 2.90
N PHE A 90 -4.08 2.01 2.84
CA PHE A 90 -3.80 1.21 4.02
C PHE A 90 -2.33 1.25 4.43
N GLY A 91 -1.42 1.40 3.46
CA GLY A 91 0.00 1.24 3.79
C GLY A 91 0.99 1.37 2.65
N ILE A 92 2.24 1.14 3.00
CA ILE A 92 3.39 1.00 2.09
C ILE A 92 3.98 -0.39 2.28
N THR A 93 4.38 -1.01 1.18
CA THR A 93 5.17 -2.25 1.19
C THR A 93 6.41 -2.12 0.31
N LYS A 94 7.38 -3.00 0.50
CA LYS A 94 8.58 -3.08 -0.33
C LYS A 94 8.75 -4.50 -0.85
N ASP A 95 8.63 -4.64 -2.17
CA ASP A 95 8.92 -5.88 -2.88
C ASP A 95 10.42 -6.21 -2.75
N PRO A 96 10.79 -7.30 -2.05
CA PRO A 96 12.19 -7.65 -1.83
C PRO A 96 12.87 -8.20 -3.08
N LEU A 97 12.11 -8.73 -4.06
CA LEU A 97 12.66 -9.30 -5.29
C LEU A 97 13.13 -8.23 -6.27
N HIS A 98 12.42 -7.10 -6.29
CA HIS A 98 12.71 -6.00 -7.21
C HIS A 98 13.24 -4.74 -6.50
N VAL A 99 13.32 -4.76 -5.16
CA VAL A 99 13.69 -3.62 -4.29
C VAL A 99 12.84 -2.39 -4.59
N ARG A 100 11.52 -2.54 -4.75
CA ARG A 100 10.61 -1.45 -5.12
C ARG A 100 9.52 -1.22 -4.08
N TYR A 101 9.23 0.04 -3.82
CA TYR A 101 8.15 0.45 -2.91
C TYR A 101 6.80 0.54 -3.64
N GLU A 102 5.75 0.10 -2.97
CA GLU A 102 4.37 0.09 -3.46
C GLU A 102 3.42 0.66 -2.40
N ILE A 103 2.38 1.35 -2.85
CA ILE A 103 1.36 1.97 -2.01
C ILE A 103 0.06 1.18 -2.16
N LEU A 104 -0.59 0.85 -1.04
CA LEU A 104 -1.87 0.14 -0.97
C LEU A 104 -3.04 1.10 -0.80
#